data_AF-A0A8S3AXC1-F1
#
_entry.id   AF-A0A8S3AXC1-F1
#
_cell.length_a   1.000
_cell.length_b   1.000
_cell.length_c   1.000
_cell.angle_alpha   90.00
_cell.angle_beta   90.00
_cell.angle_gamma   90.00
#
_symmetry.space_group_name_H-M   'P 1'
#
loop_
_entity.id
_entity.type
_entity.pdbx_description
1 polymer ?
#
loop_
_entity_poly.entity_id
_entity_poly.type
_entity_poly.pdbx_seq_one_letter_code
_entity_poly.pdbx_strand_id
1 'polypeptide(L)' 'MLGRIFNGSGKPIDRGPTVLAEDYLDINGEPINPFSREYPEEMIQTGISAIDVMNS' A
#
# COMPACT_ATOMS: atom_id res chain seq x y z
N MET A 1 4.57 -10.06 -0.52
CA MET A 1 5.76 -9.28 -0.98
C MET A 1 6.40 -8.41 0.11
N LEU A 2 6.03 -8.54 1.39
CA LEU A 2 6.61 -7.75 2.49
C LEU A 2 8.12 -8.01 2.67
N GLY A 3 8.90 -6.97 2.94
CA GLY A 3 10.34 -7.06 3.20
C GLY A 3 11.25 -7.30 1.98
N ARG A 4 10.70 -7.35 0.77
CA ARG A 4 11.44 -7.46 -0.49
C ARG A 4 11.66 -6.08 -1.12
N ILE A 5 12.70 -5.94 -1.95
CA ILE A 5 13.00 -4.68 -2.66
C ILE A 5 12.90 -4.92 -4.17
N PHE A 6 12.08 -4.10 -4.84
CA PHE A 6 11.88 -4.15 -6.29
C PHE A 6 12.24 -2.82 -6.94
N ASN A 7 12.56 -2.87 -8.23
CA ASN A 7 12.64 -1.66 -9.06
C ASN A 7 11.25 -1.25 -9.60
N GLY A 8 11.17 -0.11 -10.30
CA GLY A 8 9.91 0.38 -10.88
C GLY A 8 9.30 -0.50 -11.97
N SER A 9 10.01 -1.51 -12.48
CA SER A 9 9.50 -2.50 -13.42
C SER A 9 9.10 -3.82 -12.74
N GLY A 10 9.06 -3.87 -11.41
CA GLY A 10 8.67 -5.06 -10.64
C GLY A 10 9.73 -6.15 -10.56
N LYS A 11 10.98 -5.89 -10.97
CA LYS A 11 12.08 -6.86 -10.85
C LYS A 11 12.73 -6.76 -9.47
N PRO A 12 13.01 -7.89 -8.78
CA PRO A 12 13.67 -7.87 -7.49
C PRO A 12 15.11 -7.36 -7.64
N ILE A 13 15.52 -6.44 -6.76
CA ILE A 13 16.89 -5.87 -6.70
C ILE A 13 17.61 -6.22 -5.40
N ASP A 14 16.96 -7.02 -4.55
CA ASP A 14 17.48 -7.48 -3.26
C ASP A 14 18.42 -8.70 -3.35
N ARG A 15 18.84 -9.10 -4.56
CA ARG A 15 19.62 -10.33 -4.84
C ARG A 15 18.95 -11.62 -4.35
N GLY A 16 17.68 -11.56 -3.96
CA GLY A 16 16.88 -12.73 -3.60
C GLY A 16 16.34 -13.48 -4.82
N PRO A 17 15.74 -14.66 -4.61
CA PRO A 17 15.11 -15.42 -5.68
C PRO A 17 13.91 -14.67 -6.26
N THR A 18 13.51 -15.01 -7.48
CA THR A 18 12.30 -14.46 -8.10
C THR A 18 11.07 -14.74 -7.23
N VAL A 19 10.20 -13.75 -7.08
CA VAL A 19 8.98 -13.89 -6.31
C VAL A 19 7.96 -14.70 -7.12
N LEU A 20 7.43 -15.77 -6.53
CA LEU A 20 6.32 -16.50 -7.10
C LEU A 20 5.04 -15.69 -6.87
N ALA A 21 4.34 -15.36 -7.94
CA ALA A 21 3.08 -14.64 -7.86
C ALA A 21 1.98 -15.58 -7.33
N GLU A 22 1.21 -15.11 -6.36
CA GLU A 22 -0.02 -15.79 -5.91
C GLU A 22 -1.15 -15.54 -6.91
N ASP A 23 -1.21 -14.34 -7.50
CA ASP A 23 -2.19 -13.94 -8.51
C ASP A 23 -1.61 -12.87 -9.46
N TYR A 24 -2.21 -12.73 -10.65
CA TYR A 24 -1.86 -11.74 -11.66
C TYR A 24 -2.98 -10.71 -11.79
N LEU A 25 -2.72 -9.48 -11.35
CA LEU A 25 -3.69 -8.38 -11.34
C LEU A 25 -3.28 -7.26 -12.32
N ASP A 26 -4.27 -6.54 -12.85
CA ASP A 26 -4.01 -5.34 -13.66
C ASP A 26 -3.51 -4.19 -12.77
N ILE A 27 -2.44 -3.53 -13.22
CA ILE A 27 -1.83 -2.38 -12.54
C ILE A 27 -2.72 -1.13 -12.55
N ASN A 28 -3.70 -1.05 -13.46
CA ASN A 28 -4.65 0.06 -13.50
C ASN A 28 -5.66 0.03 -12.33
N GLY A 29 -5.86 -1.15 -11.72
CA GLY A 29 -6.84 -1.37 -10.67
C GLY A 29 -8.29 -1.25 -11.15
N GLU A 30 -9.23 -1.36 -10.21
CA GLU A 30 -10.65 -1.21 -10.44
C GLU A 30 -11.28 -0.24 -9.43
N PRO A 31 -12.23 0.62 -9.84
CA PRO A 31 -12.84 1.58 -8.95
C PRO A 31 -13.75 0.91 -7.91
N ILE A 32 -13.56 1.26 -6.62
CA ILE A 32 -14.41 0.76 -5.52
C ILE A 32 -15.78 1.47 -5.55
N ASN A 33 -16.85 0.68 -5.55
CA ASN A 33 -18.24 1.13 -5.51
C ASN A 33 -18.50 2.08 -4.31
N PRO A 34 -19.06 3.29 -4.51
CA PRO A 34 -19.35 4.24 -3.43
C PRO A 34 -20.19 3.70 -2.29
N PHE A 35 -21.17 2.84 -2.56
CA PHE A 35 -22.03 2.25 -1.52
C PHE A 35 -21.30 1.21 -0.66
N SER A 36 -20.20 0.64 -1.18
CA SER A 36 -19.36 -0.33 -0.47
C SER A 36 -18.23 0.33 0.32
N ARG A 37 -18.13 1.67 0.30
CA ARG A 37 -17.11 2.40 1.06
C ARG A 37 -17.57 2.59 2.50
N GLU A 38 -16.65 2.40 3.43
CA GLU A 38 -16.86 2.68 4.85
C GLU A 38 -16.29 4.06 5.21
N TYR A 39 -16.92 4.76 6.14
CA TYR A 39 -16.46 6.07 6.59
C TYR A 39 -15.25 5.89 7.53
N PRO A 40 -14.15 6.63 7.34
CA PRO A 40 -12.99 6.50 8.22
C PRO A 40 -13.26 7.14 9.59
N GLU A 41 -13.09 6.36 10.66
CA GLU A 41 -13.34 6.82 12.04
C GLU A 41 -12.12 6.73 12.96
N GLU A 42 -11.10 5.97 12.59
CA GLU A 42 -9.90 5.74 13.41
C GLU A 42 -8.75 6.70 13.05
N MET A 43 -8.15 7.32 14.07
CA MET A 43 -6.96 8.16 13.90
C MET A 43 -5.68 7.32 13.87
N ILE A 44 -4.78 7.63 12.93
CA ILE A 44 -3.43 7.06 12.89
C ILE A 44 -2.44 8.06 13.51
N GLN A 45 -1.67 7.61 14.51
CA GLN A 45 -0.61 8.42 15.10
C GLN A 45 0.63 8.41 14.20
N THR A 46 1.00 9.57 13.66
CA THR A 46 2.18 9.73 12.80
C THR A 46 3.46 9.96 13.60
N GLY A 47 3.36 10.45 14.84
CA GLY A 47 4.49 10.80 15.70
C GLY A 47 5.02 12.22 15.47
N ILE A 48 4.42 12.98 14.56
CA ILE A 48 4.74 14.39 14.31
C ILE A 48 3.63 15.24 14.92
N SER A 49 3.95 15.97 15.99
CA SER A 49 2.97 16.73 16.79
C SER A 49 2.10 17.69 15.95
N ALA A 50 2.70 18.33 14.94
CA ALA A 50 1.99 19.24 14.07
C ALA A 50 0.93 18.56 13.19
N ILE A 51 1.10 17.27 12.87
CA ILE A 51 0.13 16.49 12.09
C ILE A 51 -0.92 15.91 13.05
N ASP A 52 -0.47 15.25 14.12
CA ASP A 52 -1.36 14.50 15.02
C ASP A 52 -2.33 15.39 15.81
N VAL A 53 -1.95 16.63 16.14
CA VAL A 53 -2.76 17.51 17.00
C VAL A 53 -3.60 18.52 16.20
N MET A 54 -3.13 18.93 15.02
CA MET A 54 -3.76 20.02 14.27
C MET A 54 -4.55 19.54 13.05
N ASN A 55 -4.27 18.35 12.53
CA ASN A 55 -4.82 17.85 11.26
C ASN A 55 -5.30 16.38 11.35
N SER A 56 -5.68 15.94 12.54
CA SER A 56 -6.29 14.62 12.77
C SER A 56 -7.80 14.61 12.53
#